data_AF-A0AAU5SPJ6-F1
#
_entry.id   AF-A0AAU5SPJ6-F1
#
_cell.length_a   1.000
_cell.length_b   1.000
_cell.length_c   1.000
_cell.angle_alpha   90.00
_cell.angle_beta   90.00
_cell.angle_gamma   90.00
#
_symmetry.space_group_name_H-M   'P 1'
#
loop_
_entity.id
_entity.type
_entity.pdbx_description
1 polymer ?
#
loop_
_entity_poly.entity_id
_entity_poly.type
_entity_poly.pdbx_seq_one_letter_code
_entity_poly.pdbx_strand_id
1 'polypeptide(L)'
;MTSALLALALLAALAGPAALRLYHHPGFITGRDGRLSTSTTLALAWTVILVWLLLTCLAYGLTAGGGVAWFQGEHGPLSNLTTVYLPLLGGPYLALIGAKTVVGIRVQNGSLAKPAARPTTTGRRPLRELIANDSGRTDLVDLQYVALGAVTMLYVVLFFLADVGGGLPRLPGEIWALTGAPAGAYLVNKLATRANPVITRVTLADGILTIEGGGFDDARVTVADTPVPAVLDPVTCALTTPLPNPPPAPFPVTVTSHGLRSDPYLYAPAADAPPGPAKTSPATPANPTTPPAPTAPSSPAAPTSPATPSSPAGV
;
A
#
# COMPACT_ATOMS: atom_id res chain seq x y z
N MET A 1 -13.91 -33.57 -17.88
CA MET A 1 -14.92 -32.49 -17.76
C MET A 1 -15.32 -32.22 -16.31
N THR A 2 -15.63 -33.25 -15.50
CA THR A 2 -15.97 -33.10 -14.06
C THR A 2 -14.89 -32.37 -13.25
N SER A 3 -13.61 -32.71 -13.46
CA SER A 3 -12.48 -32.06 -12.80
C SER A 3 -12.34 -30.57 -13.14
N ALA A 4 -12.64 -30.19 -14.38
CA ALA A 4 -12.62 -28.78 -14.80
C ALA A 4 -13.78 -27.98 -14.18
N LEU A 5 -14.97 -28.58 -14.05
CA LEU A 5 -16.10 -27.94 -13.36
C LEU A 5 -15.81 -27.74 -11.86
N LEU A 6 -15.21 -28.74 -11.20
CA LEU A 6 -14.76 -28.61 -9.82
C LEU A 6 -13.69 -27.51 -9.69
N ALA A 7 -12.72 -27.47 -10.61
CA ALA A 7 -11.71 -26.43 -10.65
C ALA A 7 -12.35 -25.03 -10.78
N LEU A 8 -13.29 -24.84 -11.69
CA LEU A 8 -14.02 -23.57 -11.84
C LEU A 8 -14.82 -23.20 -10.58
N ALA A 9 -15.46 -24.18 -9.92
CA ALA A 9 -16.18 -23.95 -8.68
C ALA A 9 -15.22 -23.50 -7.54
N LEU A 10 -14.05 -24.12 -7.42
CA LEU A 10 -13.02 -23.71 -6.46
C LEU A 10 -12.47 -22.32 -6.78
N LEU A 11 -12.29 -21.99 -8.06
CA LEU A 11 -11.85 -20.66 -8.47
C LEU A 11 -12.88 -19.61 -8.06
N ALA A 12 -14.16 -19.86 -8.34
CA ALA A 12 -15.24 -18.97 -7.94
C ALA A 12 -15.34 -18.82 -6.41
N ALA A 13 -15.15 -19.91 -5.66
CA ALA A 13 -15.17 -19.91 -4.20
C ALA A 13 -14.01 -19.12 -3.57
N LEU A 14 -12.88 -18.98 -4.25
CA LEU A 14 -11.74 -18.17 -3.80
C LEU A 14 -11.82 -16.72 -4.31
N ALA A 15 -12.02 -16.56 -5.61
CA ALA A 15 -12.01 -15.26 -6.27
C ALA A 15 -13.25 -14.43 -5.91
N GLY A 16 -14.41 -15.06 -5.72
CA GLY A 16 -15.66 -14.37 -5.37
C GLY A 16 -15.57 -13.63 -4.03
N PRO A 17 -15.25 -14.31 -2.91
CA PRO A 17 -15.06 -13.65 -1.62
C PRO A 17 -13.90 -12.64 -1.61
N ALA A 18 -12.81 -12.93 -2.33
CA ALA A 18 -11.71 -11.98 -2.47
C ALA A 18 -12.18 -10.70 -3.18
N ALA A 19 -12.85 -10.82 -4.33
CA ALA A 19 -13.40 -9.68 -5.06
C ALA A 19 -14.44 -8.90 -4.24
N LEU A 20 -15.31 -9.60 -3.51
CA LEU A 20 -16.30 -8.97 -2.63
C LEU A 20 -15.62 -8.21 -1.48
N ARG A 21 -14.61 -8.80 -0.85
CA ARG A 21 -13.84 -8.14 0.21
C ARG A 21 -13.08 -6.93 -0.33
N LEU A 22 -12.52 -6.99 -1.52
CA LEU A 22 -11.87 -5.85 -2.17
C LEU A 22 -12.86 -4.76 -2.57
N TYR A 23 -14.08 -5.15 -2.93
CA TYR A 23 -15.18 -4.22 -3.21
C TYR A 23 -15.60 -3.45 -1.95
N HIS A 24 -15.69 -4.12 -0.80
CA HIS A 24 -16.08 -3.49 0.48
C HIS A 24 -14.91 -2.79 1.20
N HIS A 25 -13.69 -3.32 1.05
CA HIS A 25 -12.49 -2.87 1.74
C HIS A 25 -11.31 -2.75 0.76
N PRO A 26 -11.35 -1.77 -0.16
CA PRO A 26 -10.28 -1.59 -1.16
C PRO A 26 -8.93 -1.26 -0.50
N GLY A 27 -8.95 -0.81 0.77
CA GLY A 27 -7.80 -0.54 1.64
C GLY A 27 -6.64 -1.53 1.52
N PHE A 28 -6.94 -2.82 1.29
CA PHE A 28 -5.95 -3.89 1.20
C PHE A 28 -5.07 -3.84 -0.06
N ILE A 29 -5.64 -3.41 -1.19
CA ILE A 29 -4.93 -3.28 -2.48
C ILE A 29 -4.59 -1.83 -2.80
N THR A 30 -4.95 -0.91 -1.92
CA THR A 30 -4.68 0.51 -2.12
C THR A 30 -3.40 0.91 -1.43
N GLY A 31 -2.58 1.70 -2.13
CA GLY A 31 -1.41 2.35 -1.56
C GLY A 31 -1.79 3.33 -0.45
N ARG A 32 -0.78 3.82 0.28
CA ARG A 32 -0.96 4.86 1.31
C ARG A 32 -1.55 6.17 0.75
N ASP A 33 -1.47 6.35 -0.56
CA ASP A 33 -2.06 7.47 -1.31
C ASP A 33 -3.54 7.29 -1.61
N GLY A 34 -4.12 6.15 -1.24
CA GLY A 34 -5.49 5.84 -1.60
C GLY A 34 -5.63 5.67 -3.12
N ARG A 35 -4.66 5.07 -3.80
CA ARG A 35 -4.81 4.60 -5.19
C ARG A 35 -4.64 3.09 -5.25
N LEU A 36 -5.20 2.43 -6.27
CA LEU A 36 -4.93 1.01 -6.50
C LEU A 36 -3.44 0.79 -6.79
N SER A 37 -2.79 -0.08 -6.03
CA SER A 37 -1.40 -0.45 -6.23
C SER A 37 -1.31 -1.59 -7.24
N THR A 38 -0.91 -1.29 -8.46
CA THR A 38 -0.76 -2.27 -9.56
C THR A 38 0.06 -3.50 -9.14
N SER A 39 1.18 -3.30 -8.45
CA SER A 39 2.00 -4.40 -7.94
C SER A 39 1.32 -5.23 -6.85
N THR A 40 0.52 -4.60 -5.97
CA THR A 40 -0.25 -5.32 -4.94
C THR A 40 -1.39 -6.13 -5.58
N THR A 41 -2.08 -5.55 -6.56
CA THR A 41 -3.16 -6.21 -7.28
C THR A 41 -2.65 -7.42 -8.05
N LEU A 42 -1.55 -7.28 -8.82
CA LEU A 42 -0.95 -8.40 -9.55
C LEU A 42 -0.42 -9.48 -8.61
N ALA A 43 0.23 -9.09 -7.51
CA ALA A 43 0.70 -10.05 -6.50
C ALA A 43 -0.47 -10.85 -5.92
N LEU A 44 -1.54 -10.17 -5.48
CA LEU A 44 -2.73 -10.82 -4.94
C LEU A 44 -3.40 -11.73 -5.95
N ALA A 45 -3.53 -11.30 -7.21
CA ALA A 45 -4.11 -12.12 -8.27
C ALA A 45 -3.31 -13.41 -8.49
N TRP A 46 -1.98 -13.34 -8.58
CA TRP A 46 -1.11 -14.51 -8.65
C TRP A 46 -1.25 -15.41 -7.42
N THR A 47 -1.32 -14.83 -6.20
CA THR A 47 -1.53 -15.61 -4.98
C THR A 47 -2.85 -16.40 -5.04
N VAL A 48 -3.94 -15.76 -5.44
CA VAL A 48 -5.25 -16.42 -5.56
C VAL A 48 -5.20 -17.55 -6.59
N ILE A 49 -4.58 -17.31 -7.76
CA ILE A 49 -4.43 -18.33 -8.80
C ILE A 49 -3.62 -19.52 -8.28
N LEU A 50 -2.50 -19.29 -7.59
CA LEU A 50 -1.68 -20.39 -7.08
C LEU A 50 -2.36 -21.19 -5.98
N VAL A 51 -2.99 -20.52 -5.02
CA VAL A 51 -3.78 -21.21 -3.99
C VAL A 51 -4.87 -22.04 -4.64
N TRP A 52 -5.55 -21.51 -5.65
CA TRP A 52 -6.54 -22.23 -6.43
C TRP A 52 -5.96 -23.46 -7.14
N LEU A 53 -4.82 -23.34 -7.83
CA LEU A 53 -4.14 -24.45 -8.51
C LEU A 53 -3.77 -25.56 -7.52
N LEU A 54 -3.19 -25.20 -6.38
CA LEU A 54 -2.78 -26.15 -5.33
C LEU A 54 -3.99 -26.87 -4.72
N LEU A 55 -5.05 -26.15 -4.39
CA LEU A 55 -6.28 -26.74 -3.85
C LEU A 55 -6.97 -27.64 -4.88
N THR A 56 -6.95 -27.26 -6.15
CA THR A 56 -7.52 -28.09 -7.21
C THR A 56 -6.70 -29.35 -7.43
N CYS A 57 -5.37 -29.27 -7.41
CA CYS A 57 -4.50 -30.46 -7.44
C CYS A 57 -4.81 -31.35 -6.23
N LEU A 58 -4.85 -30.80 -5.02
CA LEU A 58 -5.18 -31.57 -3.82
C LEU A 58 -6.53 -32.29 -3.95
N ALA A 59 -7.57 -31.56 -4.34
CA ALA A 59 -8.91 -32.12 -4.54
C ALA A 59 -8.92 -33.21 -5.62
N TYR A 60 -8.24 -32.99 -6.75
CA TYR A 60 -8.12 -33.98 -7.80
C TYR A 60 -7.38 -35.24 -7.31
N GLY A 61 -6.23 -35.09 -6.66
CA GLY A 61 -5.45 -36.21 -6.12
C GLY A 61 -6.27 -37.07 -5.16
N LEU A 62 -7.04 -36.44 -4.28
CA LEU A 62 -7.89 -37.14 -3.30
C LEU A 62 -9.12 -37.82 -3.91
N THR A 63 -9.67 -37.30 -5.01
CA THR A 63 -10.97 -37.77 -5.56
C THR A 63 -10.85 -38.62 -6.81
N ALA A 64 -9.88 -38.32 -7.68
CA ALA A 64 -9.74 -38.91 -9.01
C ALA A 64 -8.30 -39.35 -9.35
N GLY A 65 -7.29 -38.82 -8.67
CA GLY A 65 -5.87 -39.08 -8.96
C GLY A 65 -5.32 -40.37 -8.35
N GLY A 66 -6.10 -41.12 -7.55
CA GLY A 66 -5.60 -42.33 -6.87
C GLY A 66 -4.80 -42.03 -5.59
N GLY A 67 -5.03 -40.89 -4.96
CA GLY A 67 -4.49 -40.53 -3.65
C GLY A 67 -3.04 -40.06 -3.69
N VAL A 68 -2.26 -40.43 -2.68
CA VAL A 68 -0.90 -39.93 -2.46
C VAL A 68 0.06 -40.33 -3.58
N ALA A 69 -0.16 -41.48 -4.23
CA ALA A 69 0.68 -41.99 -5.31
C ALA A 69 0.79 -40.99 -6.50
N TRP A 70 -0.27 -40.22 -6.77
CA TRP A 70 -0.27 -39.19 -7.81
C TRP A 70 0.76 -38.08 -7.57
N PHE A 71 1.04 -37.76 -6.30
CA PHE A 71 2.01 -36.73 -5.92
C PHE A 71 3.46 -37.23 -5.92
N GLN A 72 3.68 -38.55 -5.88
CA GLN A 72 5.01 -39.15 -5.74
C GLN A 72 5.69 -39.48 -7.08
N GLY A 73 5.01 -39.27 -8.21
CA GLY A 73 5.61 -39.49 -9.53
C GLY A 73 6.77 -38.54 -9.84
N GLU A 74 7.72 -39.01 -10.66
CA GLU A 74 8.88 -38.23 -11.14
C GLU A 74 8.47 -36.91 -11.83
N HIS A 75 7.31 -36.93 -12.48
CA HIS A 75 6.65 -35.75 -13.05
C HIS A 75 5.30 -35.50 -12.40
N GLY A 76 5.26 -35.59 -11.08
CA GLY A 76 4.06 -35.32 -10.30
C GLY A 76 3.47 -33.93 -10.61
N PRO A 77 2.21 -33.71 -10.23
CA PRO A 77 1.43 -32.52 -10.61
C PRO A 77 2.03 -31.20 -10.12
N LEU A 78 2.95 -31.25 -9.16
CA LEU A 78 3.63 -30.10 -8.56
C LEU A 78 5.09 -29.95 -9.04
N SER A 79 5.57 -30.78 -9.97
CA SER A 79 6.95 -30.77 -10.46
C SER A 79 7.41 -29.41 -11.01
N ASN A 80 6.50 -28.64 -11.60
CA ASN A 80 6.79 -27.30 -12.13
C ASN A 80 6.76 -26.20 -11.05
N LEU A 81 6.29 -26.49 -9.83
CA LEU A 81 6.06 -25.48 -8.79
C LEU A 81 7.36 -24.74 -8.43
N THR A 82 8.43 -25.50 -8.19
CA THR A 82 9.70 -24.95 -7.70
C THR A 82 10.53 -24.30 -8.79
N THR A 83 10.51 -24.85 -10.00
CA THR A 83 11.35 -24.42 -11.13
C THR A 83 10.73 -23.29 -11.94
N VAL A 84 9.40 -23.22 -12.00
CA VAL A 84 8.69 -22.26 -12.88
C VAL A 84 7.88 -21.26 -12.06
N TYR A 85 7.03 -21.74 -11.15
CA TYR A 85 6.03 -20.89 -10.50
C TYR A 85 6.59 -20.07 -9.32
N LEU A 86 7.51 -20.61 -8.53
CA LEU A 86 8.17 -19.84 -7.46
C LEU A 86 9.01 -18.67 -8.01
N PRO A 87 9.83 -18.83 -9.07
CA PRO A 87 10.47 -17.69 -9.71
C PRO A 87 9.48 -16.70 -10.34
N LEU A 88 8.39 -17.18 -10.95
CA LEU A 88 7.35 -16.34 -11.54
C LEU A 88 6.64 -15.47 -10.49
N LEU A 89 6.42 -16.00 -9.27
CA LEU A 89 5.98 -15.22 -8.12
C LEU A 89 7.00 -14.18 -7.67
N GLY A 90 8.28 -14.51 -7.81
CA GLY A 90 9.39 -13.63 -7.45
C GLY A 90 9.23 -12.24 -8.05
N GLY A 91 8.85 -12.11 -9.32
CA GLY A 91 8.66 -10.80 -9.99
C GLY A 91 7.64 -9.89 -9.28
N PRO A 92 6.36 -10.28 -9.19
CA PRO A 92 5.33 -9.49 -8.50
C PRO A 92 5.62 -9.24 -7.02
N TYR A 93 6.20 -10.21 -6.30
CA TYR A 93 6.55 -10.04 -4.89
C TYR A 93 7.77 -9.14 -4.70
N LEU A 94 8.81 -9.25 -5.53
CA LEU A 94 9.94 -8.33 -5.54
C LEU A 94 9.50 -6.91 -5.92
N ALA A 95 8.60 -6.77 -6.90
CA ALA A 95 8.01 -5.47 -7.23
C ALA A 95 7.19 -4.90 -6.07
N LEU A 96 6.41 -5.72 -5.37
CA LEU A 96 5.65 -5.33 -4.18
C LEU A 96 6.56 -4.88 -3.04
N ILE A 97 7.58 -5.68 -2.70
CA ILE A 97 8.56 -5.38 -1.66
C ILE A 97 9.34 -4.13 -2.05
N GLY A 98 9.89 -4.07 -3.26
CA GLY A 98 10.61 -2.92 -3.79
C GLY A 98 9.77 -1.64 -3.73
N ALA A 99 8.53 -1.67 -4.21
CA ALA A 99 7.63 -0.52 -4.14
C ALA A 99 7.33 -0.10 -2.70
N LYS A 100 7.06 -1.04 -1.78
CA LYS A 100 6.80 -0.73 -0.36
C LYS A 100 8.04 -0.20 0.35
N THR A 101 9.22 -0.75 0.08
CA THR A 101 10.48 -0.31 0.67
C THR A 101 10.83 1.08 0.19
N VAL A 102 10.75 1.33 -1.11
CA VAL A 102 11.02 2.65 -1.71
C VAL A 102 10.04 3.69 -1.16
N VAL A 103 8.74 3.39 -1.15
CA VAL A 103 7.73 4.30 -0.58
C VAL A 103 7.93 4.47 0.92
N GLY A 104 8.27 3.40 1.64
CA GLY A 104 8.52 3.43 3.09
C GLY A 104 9.70 4.32 3.46
N ILE A 105 10.85 4.13 2.81
CA ILE A 105 12.05 4.96 2.97
C ILE A 105 11.73 6.40 2.59
N ARG A 106 11.01 6.63 1.47
CA ARG A 106 10.69 7.98 1.02
C ARG A 106 9.73 8.72 1.94
N VAL A 107 8.79 8.01 2.59
CA VAL A 107 7.89 8.56 3.62
C VAL A 107 8.67 8.85 4.91
N GLN A 108 9.54 7.93 5.35
CA GLN A 108 10.40 8.14 6.52
C GLN A 108 11.35 9.32 6.35
N ASN A 109 11.85 9.54 5.12
CA ASN A 109 12.76 10.62 4.79
C ASN A 109 12.05 11.95 4.46
N GLY A 110 10.72 12.05 4.60
CA GLY A 110 9.97 13.27 4.24
C GLY A 110 9.98 13.64 2.75
N SER A 111 10.57 12.81 1.89
CA SER A 111 10.65 13.03 0.43
C SER A 111 9.35 12.68 -0.33
N LEU A 112 8.29 12.29 0.37
CA LEU A 112 7.03 11.86 -0.25
C LEU A 112 5.86 11.99 0.73
N ALA A 113 5.06 13.05 0.59
CA ALA A 113 3.78 13.18 1.28
C ALA A 113 2.66 13.11 0.25
N LYS A 114 2.35 11.93 -0.30
CA LYS A 114 1.32 11.83 -1.34
C LYS A 114 -0.02 12.38 -0.82
N PRO A 115 -0.71 13.25 -1.58
CA PRO A 115 -2.00 13.78 -1.15
C PRO A 115 -3.00 12.63 -1.12
N ALA A 116 -3.88 12.63 -0.13
CA ALA A 116 -4.96 11.65 -0.08
C ALA A 116 -5.77 11.71 -1.38
N ALA A 117 -6.00 10.56 -2.02
CA ALA A 117 -6.84 10.51 -3.20
C ALA A 117 -8.17 11.23 -2.96
N ARG A 118 -8.55 12.10 -3.91
CA ARG A 118 -9.81 12.82 -3.87
C ARG A 118 -10.95 11.80 -3.68
N PRO A 119 -11.80 11.95 -2.65
CA PRO A 119 -12.92 11.03 -2.45
C PRO A 119 -13.79 11.03 -3.71
N THR A 120 -13.91 9.89 -4.36
CA THR A 120 -14.91 9.72 -5.41
C THR A 120 -16.29 9.80 -4.76
N THR A 121 -17.23 10.54 -5.34
CA THR A 121 -18.59 10.77 -4.84
C THR A 121 -19.37 9.48 -4.54
N THR A 122 -18.93 8.34 -5.10
CA THR A 122 -19.52 7.01 -4.95
C THR A 122 -18.67 6.04 -4.10
N GLY A 123 -17.50 6.47 -3.60
CA GLY A 123 -16.50 5.59 -2.97
C GLY A 123 -15.86 4.56 -3.92
N ARG A 124 -16.20 4.56 -5.21
CA ARG A 124 -15.71 3.59 -6.21
C ARG A 124 -14.43 4.07 -6.87
N ARG A 125 -13.35 3.30 -6.70
CA ARG A 125 -12.07 3.48 -7.42
C ARG A 125 -12.16 2.85 -8.81
N PRO A 126 -12.08 3.62 -9.90
CA PRO A 126 -12.22 3.10 -11.26
C PRO A 126 -11.00 2.25 -11.66
N LEU A 127 -11.24 1.11 -12.34
CA LEU A 127 -10.17 0.20 -12.82
C LEU A 127 -9.13 0.89 -13.71
N ARG A 128 -9.47 2.04 -14.32
CA ARG A 128 -8.52 2.87 -15.05
C ARG A 128 -7.33 3.32 -14.18
N GLU A 129 -7.46 3.36 -12.85
CA GLU A 129 -6.35 3.67 -11.94
C GLU A 129 -5.26 2.59 -11.94
N LEU A 130 -5.56 1.35 -12.35
CA LEU A 130 -4.53 0.31 -12.55
C LEU A 130 -3.75 0.50 -13.86
N ILE A 131 -4.29 1.29 -14.78
CA ILE A 131 -3.80 1.49 -16.14
C ILE A 131 -3.19 2.90 -16.32
N ALA A 132 -3.62 3.88 -15.52
CA ALA A 132 -3.19 5.27 -15.57
C ALA A 132 -2.23 5.62 -14.42
N ASN A 133 -1.12 6.28 -14.76
CA ASN A 133 -0.06 6.73 -13.88
C ASN A 133 -0.51 7.84 -12.92
N ASP A 134 0.41 8.26 -12.05
CA ASP A 134 0.10 9.22 -10.97
C ASP A 134 -0.48 10.56 -11.47
N SER A 135 -0.34 10.87 -12.76
CA SER A 135 -0.78 12.08 -13.46
C SER A 135 -2.03 11.90 -14.36
N GLY A 136 -2.67 10.72 -14.36
CA GLY A 136 -3.81 10.41 -15.23
C GLY A 136 -3.44 10.07 -16.69
N ARG A 137 -2.14 9.91 -17.00
CA ARG A 137 -1.66 9.43 -18.30
C ARG A 137 -1.37 7.93 -18.21
N THR A 138 -1.70 7.15 -19.22
CA THR A 138 -1.30 5.74 -19.30
C THR A 138 0.23 5.66 -19.30
N ASP A 139 0.84 5.09 -18.24
CA ASP A 139 2.27 4.75 -18.28
C ASP A 139 2.40 3.45 -19.06
N LEU A 140 3.12 3.52 -20.18
CA LEU A 140 3.33 2.39 -21.08
C LEU A 140 4.01 1.22 -20.34
N VAL A 141 4.92 1.51 -19.40
CA VAL A 141 5.63 0.48 -18.62
C VAL A 141 4.66 -0.22 -17.68
N ASP A 142 3.80 0.54 -16.98
CA ASP A 142 2.78 -0.01 -16.09
C ASP A 142 1.74 -0.83 -16.88
N LEU A 143 1.32 -0.34 -18.05
CA LEU A 143 0.40 -1.06 -18.94
C LEU A 143 1.01 -2.37 -19.46
N GLN A 144 2.26 -2.35 -19.91
CA GLN A 144 2.95 -3.56 -20.38
C GLN A 144 3.07 -4.60 -19.28
N TYR A 145 3.45 -4.17 -18.07
CA TYR A 145 3.56 -5.05 -16.91
C TYR A 145 2.21 -5.70 -16.56
N VAL A 146 1.12 -4.93 -16.54
CA VAL A 146 -0.23 -5.45 -16.27
C VAL A 146 -0.72 -6.37 -17.38
N ALA A 147 -0.60 -5.96 -18.64
CA ALA A 147 -1.13 -6.70 -19.77
C ALA A 147 -0.42 -8.06 -19.93
N LEU A 148 0.91 -8.07 -19.87
CA LEU A 148 1.70 -9.30 -20.03
C LEU A 148 1.54 -10.22 -18.80
N GLY A 149 1.40 -9.65 -17.61
CA GLY A 149 1.02 -10.40 -16.41
C GLY A 149 -0.34 -11.07 -16.56
N ALA A 150 -1.36 -10.34 -17.04
CA ALA A 150 -2.71 -10.86 -17.23
C ALA A 150 -2.78 -11.96 -18.31
N VAL A 151 -2.07 -11.79 -19.43
CA VAL A 151 -1.98 -12.81 -20.49
C VAL A 151 -1.37 -14.10 -19.93
N THR A 152 -0.33 -13.99 -19.10
CA THR A 152 0.33 -15.16 -18.50
C THR A 152 -0.56 -15.86 -17.48
N MET A 153 -1.29 -15.10 -16.66
CA MET A 153 -2.32 -15.67 -15.76
C MET A 153 -3.39 -16.41 -16.56
N LEU A 154 -3.87 -15.81 -17.65
CA LEU A 154 -4.89 -16.42 -18.52
C LEU A 154 -4.37 -17.73 -19.15
N TYR A 155 -3.14 -17.74 -19.65
CA TYR A 155 -2.48 -18.94 -20.17
C TYR A 155 -2.49 -20.05 -19.11
N VAL A 156 -2.01 -19.76 -17.89
CA VAL A 156 -1.94 -20.74 -16.79
C VAL A 156 -3.32 -21.30 -16.47
N VAL A 157 -4.33 -20.44 -16.34
CA VAL A 157 -5.70 -20.87 -16.01
C VAL A 157 -6.29 -21.75 -17.11
N LEU A 158 -6.17 -21.33 -18.38
CA LEU A 158 -6.76 -22.08 -19.50
C LEU A 158 -6.08 -23.44 -19.69
N PHE A 159 -4.74 -23.49 -19.65
CA PHE A 159 -4.01 -24.75 -19.83
C PHE A 159 -4.22 -25.70 -18.65
N PHE A 160 -4.31 -25.18 -17.42
CA PHE A 160 -4.65 -26.02 -16.27
C PHE A 160 -6.08 -26.58 -16.36
N LEU A 161 -7.05 -25.77 -16.79
CA LEU A 161 -8.42 -26.23 -16.97
C LEU A 161 -8.56 -27.27 -18.08
N ALA A 162 -7.72 -27.17 -19.12
CA ALA A 162 -7.66 -28.14 -20.20
C ALA A 162 -7.17 -29.52 -19.73
N ASP A 163 -6.23 -29.57 -18.79
CA ASP A 163 -5.69 -30.82 -18.23
C ASP A 163 -5.33 -30.70 -16.74
N VAL A 164 -6.35 -30.80 -15.87
CA VAL A 164 -6.16 -30.78 -14.41
C VAL A 164 -5.36 -32.00 -13.93
N GLY A 165 -5.48 -33.15 -14.61
CA GLY A 165 -4.82 -34.39 -14.23
C GLY A 165 -3.32 -34.38 -14.48
N GLY A 166 -2.87 -33.62 -15.49
CA GLY A 166 -1.46 -33.31 -15.75
C GLY A 166 -0.82 -32.37 -14.72
N GLY A 167 -1.62 -31.74 -13.86
CA GLY A 167 -1.13 -30.82 -12.83
C GLY A 167 -0.75 -29.45 -13.37
N LEU A 168 0.23 -28.80 -12.73
CA LEU A 168 0.63 -27.43 -13.08
C LEU A 168 1.14 -27.35 -14.53
N PRO A 169 0.60 -26.46 -15.37
CA PRO A 169 0.99 -26.41 -16.77
C PRO A 169 2.45 -25.98 -16.95
N ARG A 170 3.09 -26.51 -17.99
CA ARG A 170 4.44 -26.09 -18.36
C ARG A 170 4.37 -24.72 -19.01
N LEU A 171 5.17 -23.78 -18.51
CA LEU A 171 5.35 -22.48 -19.14
C LEU A 171 6.58 -22.53 -20.07
N PRO A 172 6.42 -22.16 -21.35
CA PRO A 172 7.56 -21.89 -22.22
C PRO A 172 8.46 -20.81 -21.60
N GLY A 173 9.78 -20.96 -21.75
CA GLY A 173 10.74 -20.00 -21.19
C GLY A 173 10.57 -18.58 -21.75
N GLU A 174 9.97 -18.47 -22.94
CA GLU A 174 9.64 -17.22 -23.61
C GLU A 174 8.57 -16.43 -22.85
N ILE A 175 7.55 -17.11 -22.29
CA ILE A 175 6.51 -16.46 -21.47
C ILE A 175 7.12 -15.92 -20.17
N TRP A 176 8.10 -16.64 -19.62
CA TRP A 176 8.85 -16.17 -18.46
C TRP A 176 9.67 -14.90 -18.78
N ALA A 177 10.38 -14.88 -19.91
CA ALA A 177 11.12 -13.69 -20.33
C ALA A 177 10.20 -12.49 -20.58
N LEU A 178 9.04 -12.73 -21.19
CA LEU A 178 8.03 -11.70 -21.49
C LEU A 178 7.31 -11.15 -20.25
N THR A 179 7.38 -11.82 -19.11
CA THR A 179 6.81 -11.32 -17.85
C THR A 179 7.87 -10.75 -16.91
N GLY A 180 9.05 -11.37 -16.87
CA GLY A 180 10.19 -10.92 -16.07
C GLY A 180 10.76 -9.59 -16.54
N ALA A 181 10.94 -9.39 -17.85
CA ALA A 181 11.50 -8.15 -18.39
C ALA A 181 10.63 -6.90 -18.09
N PRO A 182 9.30 -6.92 -18.32
CA PRO A 182 8.43 -5.81 -17.91
C PRO A 182 8.39 -5.60 -16.39
N ALA A 183 8.45 -6.67 -15.59
CA ALA A 183 8.50 -6.54 -14.13
C ALA A 183 9.78 -5.81 -13.67
N GLY A 184 10.92 -6.15 -14.29
CA GLY A 184 12.19 -5.46 -14.08
C GLY A 184 12.13 -4.00 -14.52
N ALA A 185 11.61 -3.74 -15.73
CA ALA A 185 11.44 -2.38 -16.25
C ALA A 185 10.51 -1.54 -15.35
N TYR A 186 9.41 -2.11 -14.86
CA TYR A 186 8.51 -1.48 -13.90
C TYR A 186 9.23 -1.13 -12.59
N LEU A 187 10.01 -2.07 -12.05
CA LEU A 187 10.77 -1.83 -10.82
C LEU A 187 11.80 -0.72 -11.01
N VAL A 188 12.57 -0.77 -12.10
CA VAL A 188 13.54 0.28 -12.46
C VAL A 188 12.84 1.62 -12.63
N ASN A 189 11.69 1.65 -13.31
CA ASN A 189 10.89 2.86 -13.47
C ASN A 189 10.41 3.40 -12.12
N LYS A 190 9.96 2.56 -11.19
CA LYS A 190 9.57 2.99 -9.83
C LYS A 190 10.75 3.50 -9.00
N LEU A 191 11.93 2.91 -9.18
CA LEU A 191 13.16 3.36 -8.53
C LEU A 191 13.63 4.70 -9.11
N ALA A 192 13.58 4.85 -10.43
CA ALA A 192 14.03 6.04 -11.15
C ALA A 192 13.03 7.21 -11.07
N THR A 193 11.73 6.93 -11.02
CA THR A 193 10.68 7.94 -10.94
C THR A 193 10.74 8.63 -9.58
N ARG A 194 11.08 9.92 -9.59
CA ARG A 194 11.05 10.80 -8.43
C ARG A 194 9.60 11.22 -8.17
N ALA A 195 9.24 11.35 -6.89
CA ALA A 195 7.93 11.86 -6.54
C ALA A 195 7.89 13.37 -6.79
N ASN A 196 6.78 13.86 -7.33
CA ASN A 196 6.51 15.29 -7.32
C ASN A 196 6.48 15.77 -5.86
N PRO A 197 6.93 17.01 -5.59
CA PRO A 197 6.68 17.62 -4.29
C PRO A 197 5.17 17.69 -4.05
N VAL A 198 4.76 17.45 -2.81
CA VAL A 198 3.35 17.52 -2.43
C VAL A 198 3.22 18.34 -1.17
N ILE A 199 2.21 19.21 -1.19
CA ILE A 199 1.80 20.01 -0.04
C ILE A 199 0.59 19.34 0.58
N THR A 200 0.69 18.98 1.86
CA THR A 200 -0.43 18.40 2.62
C THR A 200 -1.15 19.46 3.45
N ARG A 201 -0.42 20.46 3.92
CA ARG A 201 -0.96 21.51 4.77
C ARG A 201 -0.11 22.77 4.66
N VAL A 202 -0.78 23.90 4.70
CA VAL A 202 -0.15 25.22 4.77
C VAL A 202 -0.78 25.98 5.92
N THR A 203 0.07 26.53 6.79
CA THR A 203 -0.34 27.41 7.89
C THR A 203 0.44 28.71 7.84
N LEU A 204 -0.23 29.82 8.11
CA LEU A 204 0.40 31.12 8.25
C LEU A 204 0.18 31.59 9.70
N ALA A 205 1.27 31.78 10.44
CA ALA A 205 1.25 32.31 11.80
C ALA A 205 2.41 33.29 11.97
N ASP A 206 2.16 34.44 12.60
CA ASP A 206 3.19 35.45 12.91
C ASP A 206 4.07 35.86 11.71
N GLY A 207 3.48 35.92 10.51
CA GLY A 207 4.20 36.27 9.29
C GLY A 207 5.14 35.17 8.79
N ILE A 208 5.05 33.95 9.31
CA ILE A 208 5.77 32.76 8.82
C ILE A 208 4.78 31.79 8.21
N LEU A 209 5.01 31.44 6.95
CA LEU A 209 4.25 30.42 6.24
C LEU A 209 4.99 29.08 6.42
N THR A 210 4.33 28.12 7.08
CA THR A 210 4.81 26.75 7.25
C THR A 210 4.06 25.85 6.27
N ILE A 211 4.82 25.10 5.48
CA ILE A 211 4.33 24.19 4.44
C ILE A 211 4.75 22.79 4.85
N GLU A 212 3.77 21.99 5.23
CA GLU A 212 3.93 20.58 5.53
C GLU A 212 3.66 19.76 4.27
N GLY A 213 4.39 18.66 4.13
CA GLY A 213 4.28 17.81 2.97
C GLY A 213 5.53 16.99 2.77
N GLY A 214 5.91 16.76 1.52
CA GLY A 214 7.09 15.99 1.23
C GLY A 214 7.56 16.06 -0.21
N GLY A 215 8.79 15.63 -0.42
CA GLY A 215 9.51 15.80 -1.69
C GLY A 215 10.12 17.20 -1.79
N PHE A 216 10.55 17.74 -0.66
CA PHE A 216 11.03 19.13 -0.54
C PHE A 216 12.56 19.28 -0.64
N ASP A 217 13.25 18.23 -1.07
CA ASP A 217 14.69 18.29 -1.37
C ASP A 217 14.94 19.35 -2.47
N ASP A 218 15.84 20.31 -2.22
CA ASP A 218 16.12 21.43 -3.15
C ASP A 218 14.84 22.19 -3.59
N ALA A 219 13.91 22.39 -2.64
CA ALA A 219 12.63 23.01 -2.92
C ALA A 219 12.70 24.54 -3.08
N ARG A 220 11.91 25.04 -4.03
CA ARG A 220 11.59 26.45 -4.24
C ARG A 220 10.10 26.64 -4.01
N VAL A 221 9.75 27.62 -3.18
CA VAL A 221 8.36 27.95 -2.88
C VAL A 221 7.92 29.16 -3.71
N THR A 222 6.68 29.10 -4.17
CA THR A 222 6.01 30.20 -4.87
C THR A 222 4.66 30.44 -4.19
N VAL A 223 4.36 31.71 -3.92
CA VAL A 223 3.12 32.17 -3.30
C VAL A 223 2.49 33.16 -4.27
N ALA A 224 1.27 32.87 -4.74
CA ALA A 224 0.63 33.64 -5.81
C ALA A 224 1.58 33.88 -7.02
N ASP A 225 2.22 32.80 -7.46
CA ASP A 225 3.25 32.78 -8.53
C ASP A 225 4.49 33.64 -8.29
N THR A 226 4.65 34.22 -7.09
CA THR A 226 5.84 34.97 -6.68
C THR A 226 6.80 34.05 -5.91
N PRO A 227 8.07 33.90 -6.35
CA PRO A 227 9.05 33.11 -5.63
C PRO A 227 9.34 33.71 -4.25
N VAL A 228 9.38 32.87 -3.22
CA VAL A 228 9.71 33.27 -1.85
C VAL A 228 10.83 32.38 -1.28
N PRO A 229 11.70 32.94 -0.42
CA PRO A 229 12.79 32.17 0.17
C PRO A 229 12.25 31.16 1.19
N ALA A 230 12.54 29.88 0.99
CA ALA A 230 12.10 28.82 1.89
C ALA A 230 13.29 28.08 2.50
N VAL A 231 13.15 27.69 3.77
CA VAL A 231 14.12 26.89 4.52
C VAL A 231 13.45 25.58 4.90
N LEU A 232 14.10 24.46 4.55
CA LEU A 232 13.67 23.13 4.96
C LEU A 232 14.15 22.85 6.38
N ASP A 233 13.22 22.52 7.26
CA ASP A 233 13.53 22.00 8.59
C ASP A 233 13.87 20.50 8.47
N PRO A 234 15.10 20.07 8.80
CA PRO A 234 15.52 18.68 8.66
C PRO A 234 14.84 17.73 9.65
N VAL A 235 14.24 18.23 10.73
CA VAL A 235 13.59 17.41 11.76
C VAL A 235 12.13 17.17 11.40
N THR A 236 11.41 18.24 11.04
CA THR A 236 9.97 18.14 10.71
C THR A 236 9.70 17.90 9.23
N CYS A 237 10.71 18.05 8.37
CA CYS A 237 10.59 18.05 6.91
C CYS A 237 9.63 19.11 6.37
N ALA A 238 9.28 20.13 7.16
CA ALA A 238 8.45 21.25 6.73
C ALA A 238 9.30 22.35 6.08
N LEU A 239 8.74 23.03 5.08
CA LEU A 239 9.32 24.26 4.54
C LEU A 239 8.77 25.45 5.30
N THR A 240 9.64 26.37 5.70
CA THR A 240 9.25 27.64 6.31
C THR A 240 9.70 28.78 5.42
N THR A 241 8.81 29.74 5.16
CA THR A 241 9.13 30.96 4.42
C THR A 241 8.61 32.18 5.18
N PRO A 242 9.45 33.20 5.41
CA PRO A 242 8.98 34.50 5.88
C PRO A 242 8.00 35.08 4.85
N LEU A 243 6.85 35.53 5.33
CA LEU A 243 5.80 36.14 4.54
C LEU A 243 5.16 37.31 5.33
N PRO A 244 5.92 38.39 5.60
CA PRO A 244 5.48 39.49 6.47
C PRO A 244 4.30 40.29 5.88
N ASN A 245 4.20 40.35 4.55
CA ASN A 245 3.10 40.99 3.84
C ASN A 245 2.42 39.93 2.96
N PRO A 246 1.60 39.04 3.55
CA PRO A 246 0.94 37.99 2.78
C PRO A 246 -0.06 38.62 1.79
N PRO A 247 -0.21 38.04 0.59
CA PRO A 247 -1.27 38.48 -0.33
C PRO A 247 -2.65 38.22 0.30
N PRO A 248 -3.69 38.95 -0.14
CA PRO A 248 -5.05 38.71 0.31
C PRO A 248 -5.44 37.24 0.10
N ALA A 249 -5.95 36.61 1.16
CA ALA A 249 -6.45 35.25 1.04
C ALA A 249 -7.76 35.20 0.24
N PRO A 250 -8.07 34.08 -0.45
CA PRO A 250 -7.22 32.89 -0.60
C PRO A 250 -6.12 33.08 -1.67
N PHE A 251 -4.98 32.42 -1.49
CA PHE A 251 -3.88 32.46 -2.46
C PHE A 251 -3.25 31.08 -2.68
N PRO A 252 -2.75 30.77 -3.89
CA PRO A 252 -2.12 29.50 -4.18
C PRO A 252 -0.68 29.46 -3.67
N VAL A 253 -0.27 28.30 -3.18
CA VAL A 253 1.10 27.95 -2.83
C VAL A 253 1.52 26.78 -3.70
N THR A 254 2.65 26.91 -4.39
CA THR A 254 3.27 25.79 -5.11
C THR A 254 4.71 25.58 -4.67
N VAL A 255 5.10 24.32 -4.56
CA VAL A 255 6.49 23.91 -4.31
C VAL A 255 7.03 23.30 -5.60
N THR A 256 8.23 23.74 -5.99
CA THR A 256 9.00 23.13 -7.08
C THR A 256 10.26 22.52 -6.52
N SER A 257 10.49 21.24 -6.73
CA SER A 257 11.69 20.52 -6.31
C SER A 257 12.26 19.78 -7.51
N HIS A 258 13.56 19.95 -7.79
CA HIS A 258 14.24 19.29 -8.91
C HIS A 258 13.52 19.42 -10.27
N GLY A 259 12.89 20.57 -10.54
CA GLY A 259 12.13 20.82 -11.78
C GLY A 259 10.72 20.22 -11.82
N LEU A 260 10.29 19.49 -10.79
CA LEU A 260 8.93 18.98 -10.63
C LEU A 260 8.10 19.94 -9.77
N ARG A 261 6.88 20.27 -10.20
CA ARG A 261 5.97 21.20 -9.51
C ARG A 261 4.86 20.43 -8.78
N SER A 262 4.53 20.86 -7.57
CA SER A 262 3.37 20.38 -6.82
C SER A 262 2.07 20.86 -7.46
N ASP A 263 0.96 20.18 -7.16
CA ASP A 263 -0.35 20.79 -7.38
C ASP A 263 -0.45 22.09 -6.54
N PRO A 264 -1.14 23.15 -7.04
CA PRO A 264 -1.38 24.35 -6.26
C PRO A 264 -2.22 24.05 -5.02
N TYR A 265 -1.66 24.35 -3.84
CA TYR A 265 -2.40 24.32 -2.59
C TYR A 265 -3.05 25.69 -2.36
N LEU A 266 -4.37 25.76 -2.32
CA LEU A 266 -5.07 27.00 -2.06
C LEU A 266 -5.09 27.26 -0.54
N TYR A 267 -4.24 28.18 -0.07
CA TYR A 267 -4.30 28.62 1.31
C TYR A 267 -5.54 29.49 1.52
N ALA A 268 -6.33 29.13 2.53
CA ALA A 268 -7.40 29.94 3.08
C ALA A 268 -7.23 29.95 4.61
N PRO A 269 -7.35 31.11 5.27
CA PRO A 269 -7.47 31.17 6.72
C PRO A 269 -8.58 30.21 7.15
N ALA A 270 -8.37 29.50 8.25
CA ALA A 270 -9.48 28.79 8.88
C ALA A 270 -10.57 29.84 9.09
N ALA A 271 -11.72 29.67 8.43
CA ALA A 271 -12.86 30.52 8.68
C ALA A 271 -13.06 30.52 10.20
N ASP A 272 -13.16 31.69 10.82
CA ASP A 272 -13.60 31.80 12.20
C ASP A 272 -14.85 30.95 12.30
N ALA A 273 -14.71 29.77 12.91
CA ALA A 273 -15.87 28.95 13.21
C ALA A 273 -16.73 29.87 14.10
N PRO A 274 -18.00 30.14 13.73
CA PRO A 274 -18.87 30.88 14.63
C PRO A 274 -18.77 30.20 15.99
N PRO A 275 -18.66 30.96 17.10
CA PRO A 275 -18.50 30.39 18.42
C PRO A 275 -19.55 29.30 18.57
N GLY A 276 -19.09 28.04 18.64
CA GLY A 276 -19.98 26.93 18.90
C GLY A 276 -20.79 27.28 20.14
N PRO A 277 -22.10 26.94 20.19
CA PRO A 277 -22.93 27.27 21.33
C PRO A 277 -22.17 26.89 22.60
N ALA A 278 -22.02 27.87 23.50
CA ALA A 278 -21.29 27.73 24.74
C ALA A 278 -21.60 26.36 25.34
N LYS A 279 -20.57 25.55 25.58
CA LYS A 279 -20.72 24.34 26.38
C LYS A 279 -21.29 24.79 27.71
N THR A 280 -22.60 24.64 27.89
CA THR A 280 -23.24 24.73 29.19
C THR A 280 -22.58 23.64 30.02
N SER A 281 -21.74 24.06 30.97
CA SER A 281 -21.27 23.18 32.03
C SER A 281 -22.50 22.46 32.61
N PRO A 282 -22.49 21.12 32.68
CA PRO A 282 -23.53 20.40 33.40
C PRO A 282 -23.57 20.95 34.82
N ALA A 283 -24.76 21.39 35.24
CA ALA A 283 -25.01 21.83 36.59
C ALA A 283 -24.55 20.73 37.56
N THR A 284 -23.65 21.10 38.48
CA THR A 284 -23.27 20.32 39.65
C THR A 284 -24.54 19.83 40.36
N PRO A 285 -24.81 18.51 40.42
CA PRO A 285 -25.91 18.00 41.24
C PRO A 285 -25.61 18.30 42.71
N ALA A 286 -26.62 18.82 43.41
CA ALA A 286 -26.57 19.08 44.83
C ALA A 286 -26.17 17.83 45.62
N ASN A 287 -25.25 18.04 46.55
CA ASN A 287 -24.62 17.08 47.44
C ASN A 287 -25.66 16.44 48.40
N PRO A 288 -25.88 15.12 48.41
CA PRO A 288 -26.52 14.44 49.52
C PRO A 288 -25.46 13.91 50.49
N THR A 289 -25.42 14.55 51.67
CA THR A 289 -25.15 13.95 52.99
C THR A 289 -24.10 12.85 53.11
N THR A 290 -22.97 13.23 53.72
CA THR A 290 -21.92 12.42 54.34
C THR A 290 -22.45 11.28 55.23
N PRO A 291 -22.00 10.03 55.01
CA PRO A 291 -21.91 9.01 56.06
C PRO A 291 -20.44 8.79 56.50
N PRO A 292 -20.21 8.34 57.74
CA PRO A 292 -18.89 8.37 58.37
C PRO A 292 -17.94 7.29 57.89
N ALA A 293 -16.66 7.59 58.00
CA ALA A 293 -15.52 6.74 57.66
C ALA A 293 -15.45 5.44 58.49
N PRO A 294 -15.01 4.35 57.85
CA PRO A 294 -14.27 3.31 58.56
C PRO A 294 -12.91 3.00 57.93
N THR A 295 -11.89 3.18 58.77
CA THR A 295 -10.71 2.32 59.00
C THR A 295 -9.96 1.66 57.82
N ALA A 296 -8.69 2.06 57.70
CA ALA A 296 -7.66 1.42 56.88
C ALA A 296 -7.29 0.01 57.36
N PRO A 297 -6.87 -0.87 56.42
CA PRO A 297 -5.79 -1.80 56.72
C PRO A 297 -4.69 -1.86 55.63
N SER A 298 -3.46 -1.65 56.10
CA SER A 298 -2.19 -2.35 55.82
C SER A 298 -1.77 -2.72 54.38
N SER A 299 -0.57 -2.21 54.03
CA SER A 299 0.32 -2.59 52.92
C SER A 299 0.54 -4.09 52.72
N PRO A 300 0.95 -4.47 51.50
CA PRO A 300 1.96 -5.50 51.31
C PRO A 300 3.20 -5.01 50.55
N ALA A 301 4.29 -5.70 50.83
CA ALA A 301 5.68 -5.38 50.55
C ALA A 301 6.15 -5.67 49.12
N ALA A 302 7.31 -5.10 48.82
CA ALA A 302 8.08 -5.19 47.58
C ALA A 302 8.58 -6.61 47.24
N PRO A 303 8.79 -6.92 45.94
CA PRO A 303 9.57 -8.07 45.52
C PRO A 303 11.04 -7.70 45.26
N THR A 304 11.93 -8.51 45.82
CA THR A 304 13.38 -8.54 45.66
C THR A 304 13.80 -9.30 44.39
N SER A 305 14.79 -8.77 43.66
CA SER A 305 15.70 -9.53 42.77
C SER A 305 16.70 -10.33 43.62
N PRO A 306 17.32 -11.45 43.17
CA PRO A 306 18.44 -11.38 42.22
C PRO A 306 18.74 -12.64 41.37
N ALA A 307 19.79 -12.49 40.54
CA ALA A 307 20.88 -13.44 40.26
C ALA A 307 21.01 -14.04 38.84
N THR A 308 22.01 -13.50 38.15
CA THR A 308 22.80 -14.07 37.05
C THR A 308 23.52 -15.35 37.48
N PRO A 309 23.79 -16.28 36.54
CA PRO A 309 25.07 -16.96 36.58
C PRO A 309 25.84 -16.94 35.25
N SER A 310 27.14 -17.07 35.46
CA SER A 310 28.33 -17.02 34.62
C SER A 310 28.46 -18.09 33.54
N SER A 311 29.17 -17.69 32.48
CA SER A 311 29.87 -18.51 31.48
C SER A 311 31.05 -19.28 32.10
N PRO A 312 31.48 -20.38 31.45
CA PRO A 312 32.92 -20.67 31.37
C PRO A 312 33.40 -20.85 29.92
N ALA A 313 34.69 -20.58 29.75
CA ALA A 313 35.49 -20.77 28.54
C ALA A 313 36.11 -22.18 28.50
N GLY A 314 36.49 -22.65 27.29
CA GLY A 314 37.68 -23.47 27.09
C GLY A 314 37.55 -24.72 26.20
N VAL A 315 38.39 -24.70 25.15
CA VAL A 315 38.83 -25.76 24.20
C VAL A 315 38.03 -25.91 22.91
#